data_AF-A0A957WMI3-F1
#
_entry.id   AF-A0A957WMI3-F1
#
_cell.length_a   1.000
_cell.length_b   1.000
_cell.length_c   1.000
_cell.angle_alpha   90.00
_cell.angle_beta   90.00
_cell.angle_gamma   90.00
#
_symmetry.space_group_name_H-M   'P 1'
#
loop_
_entity.id
_entity.type
_entity.pdbx_description
1 polymer ?
#
loop_
_entity_poly.entity_id
_entity_poly.type
_entity_poly.pdbx_seq_one_letter_code
_entity_poly.pdbx_strand_id
1 'polypeptide(L)'
;MTQQQHNWAGNYAYSATRWHYPTTVEQLQELVSQGRKLRVLGSRHSFNDIADSPEDLISLEHFDHIEPVDPERRTVTIAGGVRYGQLCRQLHREGYALPNLASLPHISVAGACATATHGSGDRNGNLATIVREIELVTAMPSLYPKLPDFRHLLQTYDPQGKFRNAFLDTYIFGAP
;
A
#
# COMPACT_ATOMS: atom_id res chain seq x y z
N MET A 1 -0.53 -25.05 15.40
CA MET A 1 -1.83 -24.44 15.09
C MET A 1 -1.61 -23.30 14.11
N THR A 2 -2.00 -23.49 12.85
CA THR A 2 -1.78 -22.63 11.67
C THR A 2 -2.73 -21.41 11.65
N GLN A 3 -2.68 -20.58 12.70
CA GLN A 3 -3.42 -19.30 12.71
C GLN A 3 -2.97 -18.35 11.58
N GLN A 4 -1.74 -18.50 11.08
CA GLN A 4 -1.18 -17.65 10.04
C GLN A 4 -1.81 -17.81 8.64
N GLN A 5 -2.63 -18.83 8.39
CA GLN A 5 -3.22 -19.06 7.06
C GLN A 5 -4.71 -18.74 6.96
N HIS A 6 -5.31 -18.18 8.00
CA HIS A 6 -6.72 -17.78 7.97
C HIS A 6 -6.90 -16.27 7.96
N ASN A 7 -8.07 -15.83 7.52
CA ASN A 7 -8.53 -14.47 7.76
C ASN A 7 -8.73 -14.22 9.27
N TRP A 8 -8.93 -12.95 9.65
CA TRP A 8 -9.05 -12.54 11.04
C TRP A 8 -10.12 -13.30 11.82
N ALA A 9 -11.25 -13.60 11.17
CA ALA A 9 -12.37 -14.31 11.79
C ALA A 9 -12.21 -15.84 11.81
N GLY A 10 -11.18 -16.39 11.16
CA GLY A 10 -10.94 -17.83 11.09
C GLY A 10 -11.88 -18.60 10.16
N ASN A 11 -12.83 -17.95 9.48
CA ASN A 11 -13.81 -18.61 8.63
C ASN A 11 -13.31 -18.90 7.20
N TYR A 12 -12.16 -18.34 6.83
CA TYR A 12 -11.59 -18.52 5.50
C TYR A 12 -10.10 -18.86 5.61
N ALA A 13 -9.69 -19.95 4.97
CA ALA A 13 -8.30 -20.37 4.83
C ALA A 13 -7.78 -19.97 3.44
N TYR A 14 -6.66 -19.25 3.39
CA TYR A 14 -6.03 -18.83 2.13
C TYR A 14 -5.42 -20.03 1.40
N SER A 15 -5.54 -20.05 0.07
CA SER A 15 -5.02 -21.12 -0.79
C SER A 15 -3.55 -20.94 -1.19
N ALA A 16 -2.97 -19.78 -0.90
CA ALA A 16 -1.64 -19.41 -1.36
C ALA A 16 -0.53 -20.36 -0.95
N THR A 17 0.29 -20.73 -1.93
CA THR A 17 1.47 -21.57 -1.74
C THR A 17 2.67 -20.80 -1.19
N ARG A 18 2.76 -19.49 -1.45
CA ARG A 18 3.88 -18.64 -1.06
C ARG A 18 3.40 -17.36 -0.39
N TRP A 19 4.10 -17.00 0.69
CA TRP A 19 3.80 -15.85 1.52
C TRP A 19 5.04 -14.97 1.62
N HIS A 20 4.85 -13.69 1.34
CA HIS A 20 5.93 -12.70 1.31
C HIS A 20 5.64 -11.59 2.32
N TYR A 21 6.70 -11.13 2.97
CA TYR A 21 6.66 -10.10 4.01
C TYR A 21 7.74 -9.05 3.73
N PRO A 22 7.65 -8.32 2.61
CA PRO A 22 8.64 -7.30 2.27
C PRO A 22 8.70 -6.23 3.35
N THR A 23 9.91 -5.71 3.59
CA THR A 23 10.16 -4.61 4.52
C THR A 23 10.56 -3.32 3.81
N THR A 24 10.82 -3.38 2.50
CA THR A 24 11.17 -2.21 1.68
C THR A 24 10.38 -2.18 0.37
N VAL A 25 10.27 -0.99 -0.22
CA VAL A 25 9.57 -0.79 -1.51
C VAL A 25 10.25 -1.56 -2.63
N GLU A 26 11.57 -1.67 -2.61
CA GLU A 26 12.37 -2.37 -3.64
C GLU A 26 12.05 -3.87 -3.61
N GLN A 27 11.96 -4.47 -2.42
CA GLN A 27 11.55 -5.88 -2.28
C GLN A 27 10.12 -6.08 -2.79
N LEU A 28 9.21 -5.15 -2.47
CA LEU A 28 7.83 -5.20 -2.97
C LEU A 28 7.78 -5.11 -4.51
N GLN A 29 8.58 -4.21 -5.11
CA GLN A 29 8.71 -4.06 -6.55
C GLN A 29 9.26 -5.32 -7.21
N GLU A 30 10.28 -5.95 -6.62
CA GLU A 30 10.84 -7.21 -7.11
C GLU A 30 9.78 -8.31 -7.12
N LEU A 31 9.05 -8.50 -6.01
CA LEU A 31 7.96 -9.46 -5.90
C LEU A 31 6.86 -9.22 -6.94
N VAL A 32 6.45 -7.96 -7.13
CA VAL A 32 5.44 -7.60 -8.12
C VAL A 32 5.93 -7.83 -9.55
N SER A 33 7.23 -7.64 -9.82
CA SER A 33 7.81 -7.85 -11.14
C SER A 33 7.91 -9.33 -11.54
N GLN A 34 8.08 -10.21 -10.56
CA GLN A 34 8.26 -11.65 -10.77
C GLN A 34 6.95 -12.44 -10.67
N GLY A 35 5.98 -11.94 -9.90
CA GLY A 35 4.76 -12.67 -9.62
C GLY A 35 3.75 -12.66 -10.76
N ARG A 36 3.07 -13.80 -10.95
CA ARG A 36 2.04 -13.99 -11.99
C ARG A 36 0.63 -13.80 -11.46
N LYS A 37 0.36 -14.35 -10.27
CA LYS A 37 -0.90 -14.21 -9.56
C LYS A 37 -0.61 -13.81 -8.12
N LEU A 38 -0.81 -12.53 -7.85
CA LEU A 38 -0.47 -11.91 -6.58
C LEU A 38 -1.74 -11.29 -5.98
N ARG A 39 -1.93 -11.47 -4.68
CA ARG A 39 -2.83 -10.63 -3.89
C ARG A 39 -2.12 -10.08 -2.67
N VAL A 40 -2.64 -8.96 -2.18
CA VAL A 40 -2.09 -8.23 -1.05
C VAL A 40 -2.94 -8.49 0.19
N LEU A 41 -2.29 -8.75 1.32
CA LEU A 41 -2.90 -8.87 2.63
C LEU A 41 -2.63 -7.63 3.47
N GLY A 42 -3.71 -7.02 3.95
CA GLY A 42 -3.68 -6.06 5.05
C GLY A 42 -3.88 -6.74 6.39
N SER A 43 -4.77 -6.20 7.22
CA SER A 43 -5.14 -6.78 8.53
C SER A 43 -6.02 -8.04 8.46
N ARG A 44 -6.32 -8.55 7.26
CA ARG A 44 -7.09 -9.79 7.02
C ARG A 44 -8.56 -9.75 7.50
N HIS A 45 -9.18 -8.57 7.50
CA HIS A 45 -10.57 -8.34 7.95
C HIS A 45 -11.64 -8.52 6.86
N SER A 46 -11.32 -9.15 5.72
CA SER A 46 -12.32 -9.64 4.78
C SER A 46 -12.84 -11.01 5.22
N PHE A 47 -14.10 -11.31 4.90
CA PHE A 47 -14.77 -12.56 5.30
C PHE A 47 -15.00 -13.53 4.13
N ASN A 48 -14.37 -13.26 3.00
CA ASN A 48 -14.43 -14.01 1.75
C ASN A 48 -13.03 -14.12 1.12
N ASP A 49 -12.98 -14.62 -0.11
CA ASP A 49 -11.78 -14.90 -0.91
C ASP A 49 -11.17 -13.66 -1.59
N ILE A 50 -11.67 -12.44 -1.33
CA ILE A 50 -11.22 -11.23 -2.05
C ILE A 50 -9.70 -11.04 -2.00
N ALA A 51 -9.06 -11.39 -0.87
CA ALA A 51 -7.64 -11.20 -0.66
C ALA A 51 -6.80 -12.46 -0.97
N ASP A 52 -7.42 -13.54 -1.47
CA ASP A 52 -6.75 -14.81 -1.70
C ASP A 52 -6.13 -14.94 -3.09
N SER A 53 -5.02 -15.67 -3.18
CA SER A 53 -4.33 -15.99 -4.42
C SER A 53 -3.87 -17.45 -4.38
N PRO A 54 -3.99 -18.23 -5.46
CA PRO A 54 -3.47 -19.60 -5.48
C PRO A 54 -1.94 -19.66 -5.46
N GLU A 55 -1.25 -18.58 -5.83
CA GLU A 55 0.20 -18.53 -5.90
C GLU A 55 0.77 -17.72 -4.74
N ASP A 56 0.86 -16.40 -4.90
CA ASP A 56 1.60 -15.53 -4.00
C ASP A 56 0.66 -14.58 -3.22
N LEU A 57 0.85 -14.53 -1.90
CA LEU A 57 0.31 -13.49 -1.03
C LEU A 57 1.43 -12.60 -0.50
N ILE A 58 1.21 -11.30 -0.55
CA ILE A 58 2.14 -10.29 -0.03
C ILE A 58 1.50 -9.57 1.16
N SER A 59 2.08 -9.71 2.34
CA SER A 59 1.68 -8.98 3.54
C SER A 59 2.38 -7.62 3.58
N LEU A 60 1.62 -6.54 3.74
CA LEU A 60 2.19 -5.19 3.96
C LEU A 60 2.37 -4.84 5.44
N GLU A 61 2.37 -5.83 6.34
CA GLU A 61 2.36 -5.53 7.78
C GLU A 61 3.60 -4.79 8.31
N HIS A 62 4.72 -4.84 7.57
CA HIS A 62 5.94 -4.09 7.88
C HIS A 62 5.96 -2.68 7.27
N PHE A 63 4.98 -2.32 6.45
CA PHE A 63 4.78 -0.97 5.95
C PHE A 63 3.85 -0.22 6.90
N ASP A 64 4.36 0.18 8.06
CA ASP A 64 3.57 0.80 9.14
C ASP A 64 4.01 2.23 9.49
N HIS A 65 4.85 2.86 8.65
CA HIS A 65 5.28 4.24 8.82
C HIS A 65 4.15 5.25 8.54
N ILE A 66 4.15 6.33 9.32
CA ILE A 66 3.23 7.47 9.22
C ILE A 66 4.09 8.73 9.19
N GLU A 67 3.99 9.51 8.13
CA GLU A 67 4.66 10.81 8.03
C GLU A 67 3.99 11.83 8.96
N PRO A 68 4.69 12.91 9.37
CA PRO A 68 4.07 14.05 10.05
C PRO A 68 2.94 14.66 9.21
N VAL A 69 1.94 15.24 9.88
CA VAL A 69 0.86 15.95 9.18
C VAL A 69 1.44 17.20 8.51
N ASP A 70 1.10 17.40 7.24
CA ASP A 70 1.29 18.68 6.55
C ASP A 70 0.19 19.66 7.03
N PRO A 71 0.52 20.71 7.80
CA PRO A 71 -0.47 21.60 8.38
C PRO A 71 -1.08 22.57 7.35
N GLU A 72 -0.36 22.88 6.26
CA GLU A 72 -0.85 23.77 5.21
C GLU A 72 -1.89 23.05 4.36
N ARG A 73 -1.58 21.80 3.96
CA ARG A 73 -2.47 20.96 3.15
C ARG A 73 -3.51 20.21 3.97
N ARG A 74 -3.31 20.10 5.29
CA ARG A 74 -4.10 19.27 6.22
C ARG A 74 -4.17 17.81 5.76
N THR A 75 -3.03 17.28 5.35
CA THR A 75 -2.89 15.91 4.84
C THR A 75 -1.83 15.13 5.62
N VAL A 76 -1.99 13.82 5.67
CA VAL A 76 -0.99 12.89 6.24
C VAL A 76 -0.73 11.79 5.22
N THR A 77 0.54 11.45 5.04
CA THR A 77 0.95 10.31 4.20
C THR A 77 1.21 9.11 5.10
N ILE A 78 0.67 7.95 4.71
CA ILE A 78 0.80 6.70 5.46
C ILE A 78 1.18 5.56 4.52
N ALA A 79 1.93 4.61 5.06
CA ALA A 79 2.21 3.36 4.37
C ALA A 79 0.98 2.43 4.36
N GLY A 80 0.91 1.52 3.39
CA GLY A 80 -0.28 0.68 3.15
C GLY A 80 -0.67 -0.30 4.28
N GLY A 81 0.27 -0.64 5.16
CA GLY A 81 0.04 -1.51 6.31
C GLY A 81 -0.47 -0.80 7.57
N VAL A 82 -0.44 0.55 7.60
CA VAL A 82 -0.91 1.35 8.73
C VAL A 82 -2.35 1.03 9.08
N ARG A 83 -2.64 0.86 10.37
CA ARG A 83 -3.99 0.64 10.91
C ARG A 83 -4.58 1.91 11.49
N TYR A 84 -5.91 2.04 11.47
CA TYR A 84 -6.60 3.23 11.99
C TYR A 84 -6.23 3.58 13.44
N GLY A 85 -6.01 2.58 14.30
CA GLY A 85 -5.60 2.81 15.69
C GLY A 85 -4.21 3.40 15.84
N GLN A 86 -3.31 3.18 14.88
CA GLN A 86 -2.00 3.86 14.83
C GLN A 86 -2.19 5.30 14.32
N LEU A 87 -2.90 5.44 13.19
CA LEU A 87 -3.17 6.72 12.55
C LEU A 87 -3.89 7.72 13.48
N CYS A 88 -4.99 7.31 14.10
CA CYS A 88 -5.76 8.18 14.99
C CYS A 88 -4.96 8.65 16.20
N ARG A 89 -4.08 7.80 16.75
CA ARG A 89 -3.19 8.20 17.86
C ARG A 89 -2.19 9.27 17.41
N GLN A 90 -1.62 9.14 16.21
CA GLN A 90 -0.69 10.13 15.67
C GLN A 90 -1.41 11.45 15.40
N LEU A 91 -2.52 11.42 14.66
CA LEU A 91 -3.32 12.61 14.35
C LEU A 91 -3.74 13.36 15.62
N HIS A 92 -4.19 12.63 16.64
CA HIS A 92 -4.59 13.24 17.90
C HIS A 92 -3.44 13.99 18.60
N ARG A 93 -2.22 13.43 18.61
CA ARG A 93 -1.03 14.11 19.18
C ARG A 93 -0.69 15.40 18.43
N GLU A 94 -0.97 15.44 17.13
CA GLU A 94 -0.71 16.60 16.27
C GLU A 94 -1.90 17.57 16.20
N GLY A 95 -3.00 17.30 16.91
CA GLY A 95 -4.17 18.18 16.97
C GLY A 95 -5.17 18.01 15.82
N TYR A 96 -5.12 16.87 15.12
CA TYR A 96 -5.99 16.54 13.97
C TYR A 96 -6.88 15.33 14.26
N ALA A 97 -7.89 15.13 13.39
CA ALA A 97 -8.79 13.98 13.43
C ALA A 97 -9.28 13.62 12.04
N LEU A 98 -9.69 12.36 11.86
CA LEU A 98 -10.44 11.92 10.68
C LEU A 98 -11.94 12.21 10.89
N PRO A 99 -12.70 12.54 9.83
CA PRO A 99 -14.12 12.86 9.94
C PRO A 99 -15.02 11.63 10.18
N ASN A 100 -14.53 10.42 9.93
CA ASN A 100 -15.27 9.18 10.11
C ASN A 100 -14.31 8.00 10.37
N LEU A 101 -14.78 6.92 10.99
CA LEU A 101 -13.99 5.72 11.32
C LEU A 101 -14.83 4.44 11.18
N ALA A 102 -14.14 3.31 10.97
CA ALA A 102 -14.73 1.99 11.16
C ALA A 102 -14.88 1.68 12.67
N SER A 103 -15.64 0.63 13.00
CA SER A 103 -15.91 0.23 14.39
C SER A 103 -14.69 -0.34 15.14
N LEU A 104 -13.69 -0.86 14.42
CA LEU A 104 -12.50 -1.49 15.00
C LEU A 104 -11.21 -0.77 14.58
N PRO A 105 -10.29 -0.49 15.53
CA PRO A 105 -9.09 0.29 15.24
C PRO A 105 -7.96 -0.52 14.57
N HIS A 106 -8.03 -1.85 14.58
CA HIS A 106 -6.94 -2.71 14.11
C HIS A 106 -7.05 -3.10 12.62
N ILE A 107 -7.84 -2.37 11.85
CA ILE A 107 -8.02 -2.57 10.40
C ILE A 107 -7.02 -1.70 9.63
N SER A 108 -6.34 -2.25 8.62
CA SER A 108 -5.43 -1.48 7.76
C SER A 108 -6.20 -0.46 6.93
N VAL A 109 -5.65 0.76 6.82
CA VAL A 109 -6.32 1.88 6.12
C VAL A 109 -6.48 1.57 4.64
N ALA A 110 -5.41 1.12 3.96
CA ALA A 110 -5.49 0.76 2.55
C ALA A 110 -6.52 -0.34 2.27
N GLY A 111 -6.60 -1.35 3.15
CA GLY A 111 -7.58 -2.43 3.03
C GLY A 111 -9.01 -1.94 3.20
N ALA A 112 -9.25 -1.06 4.17
CA ALA A 112 -10.56 -0.45 4.39
C ALA A 112 -11.02 0.42 3.21
N CYS A 113 -10.10 1.19 2.61
CA CYS A 113 -10.41 1.98 1.42
C CYS A 113 -10.72 1.08 0.22
N ALA A 114 -9.97 -0.01 0.03
CA ALA A 114 -10.17 -0.94 -1.08
C ALA A 114 -11.56 -1.63 -1.08
N THR A 115 -12.21 -1.76 0.08
CA THR A 115 -13.53 -2.39 0.22
C THR A 115 -14.64 -1.39 0.54
N ALA A 116 -14.41 -0.09 0.36
CA ALA A 116 -15.37 0.97 0.65
C ALA A 116 -15.93 0.92 2.09
N THR A 117 -15.10 0.55 3.07
CA THR A 117 -15.47 0.53 4.49
C THR A 117 -15.96 1.90 4.92
N HIS A 118 -17.01 1.94 5.74
CA HIS A 118 -17.61 3.19 6.22
C HIS A 118 -17.97 3.10 7.70
N GLY A 119 -18.10 4.28 8.33
CA GLY A 119 -18.74 4.44 9.63
C GLY A 119 -20.23 4.70 9.47
N SER A 120 -20.77 5.64 10.24
CA SER A 120 -22.17 6.07 10.16
C SER A 120 -22.29 7.58 9.92
N GLY A 121 -23.50 8.03 9.62
CA GLY A 121 -23.85 9.43 9.42
C GLY A 121 -24.25 9.76 7.98
N ASP A 122 -25.41 10.40 7.81
CA ASP A 122 -26.04 10.66 6.51
C ASP A 122 -25.18 11.49 5.55
N ARG A 123 -24.27 12.31 6.09
CA ARG A 123 -23.37 13.19 5.34
C ARG A 123 -21.92 12.71 5.32
N ASN A 124 -21.64 11.56 5.93
CA ASN A 124 -20.30 11.02 6.00
C ASN A 124 -20.10 9.99 4.89
N GLY A 125 -19.14 10.25 3.99
CA GLY A 125 -18.73 9.26 2.99
C GLY A 125 -18.07 8.03 3.61
N ASN A 126 -17.84 7.02 2.75
CA ASN A 126 -16.97 5.91 3.12
C ASN A 126 -15.52 6.41 3.34
N LEU A 127 -14.69 5.60 3.97
CA LEU A 127 -13.35 6.03 4.38
C LEU A 127 -12.40 6.31 3.19
N ALA A 128 -12.73 5.85 1.99
CA ALA A 128 -11.97 6.17 0.79
C ALA A 128 -12.24 7.59 0.27
N THR A 129 -13.36 8.23 0.62
CA THR A 129 -13.69 9.57 0.09
C THR A 129 -12.77 10.68 0.58
N ILE A 130 -11.99 10.43 1.63
CA ILE A 130 -11.01 11.39 2.18
C ILE A 130 -9.58 11.12 1.69
N VAL A 131 -9.37 10.10 0.86
CA VAL A 131 -8.07 9.81 0.24
C VAL A 131 -7.86 10.77 -0.92
N ARG A 132 -6.77 11.53 -0.87
CA ARG A 132 -6.40 12.50 -1.91
C ARG A 132 -5.49 11.91 -2.98
N GLU A 133 -4.54 11.07 -2.56
CA GLU A 133 -3.46 10.54 -3.40
C GLU A 133 -3.18 9.09 -2.99
N ILE A 134 -2.78 8.25 -3.97
CA ILE A 134 -2.40 6.85 -3.75
C ILE A 134 -1.14 6.59 -4.57
N GLU A 135 -0.13 6.02 -3.93
CA GLU A 135 1.03 5.46 -4.60
C GLU A 135 0.85 3.96 -4.82
N LEU A 136 1.09 3.50 -6.06
CA LEU A 136 0.87 2.11 -6.46
C LEU A 136 2.15 1.52 -7.05
N VAL A 137 2.58 0.38 -6.50
CA VAL A 137 3.54 -0.50 -7.17
C VAL A 137 2.80 -1.24 -8.28
N THR A 138 3.19 -0.99 -9.52
CA THR A 138 2.56 -1.55 -10.71
C THR A 138 3.46 -2.60 -11.35
N ALA A 139 2.88 -3.55 -12.09
CA ALA A 139 3.64 -4.59 -12.82
C ALA A 139 4.35 -4.05 -14.09
N MET A 140 4.68 -2.75 -14.12
CA MET A 140 5.21 -2.03 -15.27
C MET A 140 6.47 -2.61 -15.93
N PRO A 141 7.39 -3.34 -15.25
CA PRO A 141 8.51 -3.97 -15.93
C PRO A 141 8.07 -4.91 -17.08
N SER A 142 6.90 -5.55 -16.96
CA SER A 142 6.35 -6.42 -18.01
C SER A 142 5.81 -5.66 -19.24
N LEU A 143 5.49 -4.36 -19.09
CA LEU A 143 5.00 -3.50 -20.18
C LEU A 143 6.11 -2.71 -20.88
N TYR A 144 7.28 -2.55 -20.25
CA TYR A 144 8.43 -1.83 -20.82
C TYR A 144 9.70 -2.70 -20.80
N PRO A 145 9.80 -3.74 -21.66
CA PRO A 145 10.96 -4.63 -21.69
C PRO A 145 12.30 -3.91 -21.90
N LYS A 146 12.27 -2.73 -22.53
CA LYS A 146 13.45 -1.89 -22.78
C LYS A 146 13.73 -0.85 -21.70
N LEU A 147 13.02 -0.88 -20.57
CA LEU A 147 13.28 0.04 -19.46
C LEU A 147 14.74 -0.05 -18.94
N PRO A 148 15.37 -1.24 -18.83
CA PRO A 148 16.79 -1.34 -18.51
C PRO A 148 17.68 -0.66 -19.56
N ASP A 149 17.42 -0.87 -20.85
CA ASP A 149 18.15 -0.23 -21.94
C ASP A 149 17.99 1.30 -21.90
N PHE A 150 16.79 1.79 -21.60
CA PHE A 150 16.51 3.22 -21.47
C PHE A 150 17.24 3.85 -20.28
N ARG A 151 17.27 3.18 -19.12
CA ARG A 151 18.09 3.59 -17.96
C ARG A 151 19.57 3.66 -18.32
N HIS A 152 20.07 2.65 -19.01
CA HIS A 152 21.45 2.61 -19.48
C HIS A 152 21.75 3.78 -20.43
N LEU A 153 20.86 4.03 -21.40
CA LEU A 153 21.00 5.14 -22.36
C LEU A 153 21.02 6.51 -21.66
N LEU A 154 20.18 6.72 -20.64
CA LEU A 154 20.21 7.96 -19.85
C LEU A 154 21.47 8.09 -19.00
N GLN A 155 21.98 7.00 -18.42
CA GLN A 155 23.27 7.03 -17.71
C GLN A 155 24.45 7.35 -18.64
N THR A 156 24.41 6.88 -19.88
CA THR A 156 25.46 7.12 -20.88
C THR A 156 25.41 8.53 -21.46
N TYR A 157 24.23 8.99 -21.87
CA TYR A 157 24.07 10.22 -22.67
C TYR A 157 23.53 11.42 -21.88
N ASP A 158 22.97 11.21 -20.69
CA ASP A 158 22.56 12.27 -19.77
C ASP A 158 23.05 12.05 -18.32
N PRO A 159 24.37 11.87 -18.10
CA PRO A 159 24.92 11.57 -16.78
C PRO A 159 24.72 12.70 -15.76
N GLN A 160 24.53 13.93 -16.24
CA GLN A 160 24.30 15.12 -15.41
C GLN A 160 22.81 15.40 -15.18
N GLY A 161 21.91 14.63 -15.78
CA GLY A 161 20.47 14.71 -15.55
C GLY A 161 19.81 15.95 -16.15
N LYS A 162 20.30 16.48 -17.27
CA LYS A 162 19.74 17.63 -17.97
C LYS A 162 18.27 17.42 -18.38
N PHE A 163 17.89 16.18 -18.67
CA PHE A 163 16.53 15.80 -19.05
C PHE A 163 15.77 15.09 -17.93
N ARG A 164 16.31 15.06 -16.70
CA ARG A 164 15.61 14.51 -15.54
C ARG A 164 14.60 15.50 -14.98
N ASN A 165 13.59 14.95 -14.32
CA ASN A 165 12.60 15.68 -13.55
C ASN A 165 12.08 14.77 -12.44
N ALA A 166 11.31 15.33 -11.51
CA ALA A 166 10.77 14.58 -10.37
C ALA A 166 10.03 13.30 -10.78
N PHE A 167 9.32 13.31 -11.91
CA PHE A 167 8.65 12.12 -12.42
C PHE A 167 9.65 11.04 -12.85
N LEU A 168 10.67 11.40 -13.64
CA LEU A 168 11.66 10.43 -14.11
C LEU A 168 12.53 9.91 -12.96
N ASP A 169 12.88 10.76 -12.00
CA ASP A 169 13.65 10.34 -10.83
C ASP A 169 12.85 9.30 -10.01
N THR A 170 11.58 9.60 -9.70
CA THR A 170 10.72 8.67 -8.95
C THR A 170 10.44 7.36 -9.69
N TYR A 171 10.05 7.43 -10.97
CA TYR A 171 9.46 6.27 -11.66
C TYR A 171 10.42 5.55 -12.61
N ILE A 172 11.47 6.21 -13.09
CA ILE A 172 12.44 5.61 -14.01
C ILE A 172 13.73 5.24 -13.28
N PHE A 173 14.29 6.10 -12.42
CA PHE A 173 15.53 5.80 -11.73
C PHE A 173 15.34 5.15 -10.35
N GLY A 174 14.14 5.26 -9.79
CA GLY A 174 13.88 5.00 -8.37
C GLY A 174 14.30 6.23 -7.56
N ALA A 175 13.51 6.58 -6.55
CA ALA A 175 13.94 7.62 -5.60
C ALA A 175 15.32 7.25 -5.02
N PRO A 176 16.19 8.24 -4.74
CA PRO A 176 17.56 8.00 -4.27
C PRO A 176 17.63 7.17 -2.98
#